data_AF-A0A522XDB9-F1
#
_entry.id   AF-A0A522XDB9-F1
#
_cell.length_a   1.000
_cell.length_b   1.000
_cell.length_c   1.000
_cell.angle_alpha   90.00
_cell.angle_beta   90.00
_cell.angle_gamma   90.00
#
_symmetry.space_group_name_H-M   'P 1'
#
loop_
_entity.id
_entity.type
_entity.pdbx_description
1 polymer ?
#
loop_
_entity_poly.entity_id
_entity_poly.type
_entity_poly.pdbx_seq_one_letter_code
_entity_poly.pdbx_strand_id
1 'polypeptide(L)'
;MTPSADTPLYNYPLPEIEDWLRSLGCEQDPQELHHWRVDRPQWNADIWLDVDRLVVRYLNKNTSPSRDEGRSRSFQYSLSREDIEEAVFGEGVEQAIFGNS
;
A
#
# COMPACT_ATOMS: atom_id res chain seq x y z
N MET A 1 15.32 5.79 8.40
CA MET A 1 14.61 7.04 8.78
C MET A 1 13.32 7.04 7.97
N THR A 2 12.19 7.50 8.50
CA THR A 2 10.91 7.45 7.76
C THR A 2 10.63 8.81 7.10
N PRO A 3 10.01 8.86 5.90
CA PRO A 3 9.65 10.10 5.24
C PRO A 3 8.75 10.99 6.11
N SER A 4 8.87 12.31 5.97
CA SER A 4 7.95 13.24 6.64
C SER A 4 6.53 13.11 6.09
N ALA A 5 5.52 13.37 6.93
CA ALA A 5 4.10 13.24 6.60
C ALA A 5 3.71 14.10 5.39
N ASP A 6 4.05 15.39 5.45
CA ASP A 6 3.53 16.44 4.57
C ASP A 6 4.30 16.61 3.25
N THR A 7 5.25 15.72 2.98
CA THR A 7 6.18 15.85 1.84
C THR A 7 5.98 14.72 0.84
N PRO A 8 6.11 15.00 -0.47
CA PRO A 8 6.06 13.98 -1.51
C PRO A 8 7.06 12.84 -1.30
N LEU A 9 6.65 11.60 -1.59
CA LEU A 9 7.55 10.44 -1.50
C LEU A 9 8.76 10.53 -2.43
N TYR A 10 8.66 11.19 -3.59
CA TYR A 10 9.80 11.32 -4.51
C TYR A 10 10.98 12.10 -3.90
N ASN A 11 10.78 12.83 -2.80
CA ASN A 11 11.85 13.53 -2.09
C ASN A 11 12.76 12.59 -1.28
N TYR A 12 12.37 11.32 -1.13
CA TYR A 12 13.04 10.37 -0.25
C TYR A 12 13.70 9.24 -1.03
N PRO A 13 14.87 8.77 -0.59
CA PRO A 13 15.49 7.60 -1.18
C PRO A 13 14.68 6.35 -0.85
N LEU A 14 14.77 5.35 -1.73
CA LEU A 14 14.01 4.09 -1.60
C LEU A 14 14.12 3.44 -0.21
N PRO A 15 15.30 3.35 0.44
CA PRO A 15 15.40 2.75 1.78
C PRO A 15 14.53 3.43 2.85
N GLU A 16 14.29 4.74 2.75
CA GLU A 16 13.40 5.44 3.69
C GLU A 16 11.94 5.09 3.46
N ILE A 17 11.53 4.96 2.19
CA ILE A 17 10.18 4.50 1.81
C ILE A 17 9.98 3.04 2.27
N GLU A 18 10.98 2.18 2.12
CA GLU A 18 10.95 0.80 2.63
C GLU A 18 10.87 0.74 4.16
N ASP A 19 11.64 1.56 4.86
CA ASP A 19 11.57 1.68 6.32
C ASP A 19 10.20 2.16 6.79
N TRP A 20 9.57 3.06 6.04
CA TRP A 20 8.19 3.47 6.29
C TRP A 20 7.21 2.32 6.10
N LEU A 21 7.28 1.57 5.01
CA LEU A 21 6.43 0.39 4.82
C LEU A 21 6.61 -0.63 5.95
N ARG A 22 7.85 -0.88 6.39
CA ARG A 22 8.14 -1.72 7.57
C ARG A 22 7.46 -1.18 8.84
N SER A 23 7.49 0.13 9.05
CA SER A 23 6.86 0.77 10.21
C SER A 23 5.34 0.61 10.24
N LEU A 24 4.71 0.44 9.07
CA LEU A 24 3.27 0.18 8.92
C LEU A 24 2.91 -1.30 9.08
N GLY A 25 3.88 -2.16 9.37
CA GLY A 25 3.69 -3.62 9.45
C GLY A 25 3.68 -4.31 8.09
N CYS A 26 4.23 -3.68 7.04
CA CYS A 26 4.43 -4.34 5.76
C CYS A 26 5.70 -5.18 5.77
N GLU A 27 5.67 -6.31 5.08
CA GLU A 27 6.77 -7.24 4.92
C GLU A 27 7.24 -7.25 3.47
N GLN A 28 8.55 -7.11 3.25
CA GLN A 28 9.16 -7.16 1.93
C GLN A 28 9.23 -8.61 1.44
N ASP A 29 8.91 -8.85 0.16
CA ASP A 29 9.14 -10.15 -0.45
C ASP A 29 10.65 -10.38 -0.68
N PRO A 30 11.22 -11.49 -0.19
CA PRO A 30 12.66 -11.75 -0.31
C PRO A 30 13.11 -12.09 -1.74
N GLN A 31 12.18 -12.41 -2.65
CA GLN A 31 12.45 -12.72 -4.05
C GLN A 31 12.16 -11.52 -4.96
N GLU A 32 11.24 -10.66 -4.57
CA GLU A 32 10.87 -9.44 -5.30
C GLU A 32 10.98 -8.20 -4.40
N LEU A 33 12.14 -7.53 -4.40
CA LEU A 33 12.41 -6.42 -3.46
C LEU A 33 11.45 -5.23 -3.56
N HIS A 34 10.84 -5.02 -4.71
CA HIS A 34 9.85 -3.96 -4.92
C HIS A 34 8.44 -4.41 -4.51
N HIS A 35 8.24 -5.69 -4.17
CA HIS A 35 6.98 -6.25 -3.71
C HIS A 35 6.95 -6.32 -2.18
N TRP A 36 5.87 -5.82 -1.63
CA TRP A 36 5.60 -5.73 -0.21
C TRP A 36 4.20 -6.27 0.08
N ARG A 37 4.00 -6.83 1.26
CA ARG A 37 2.72 -7.39 1.69
C ARG A 37 2.31 -6.78 3.01
N VAL A 38 1.02 -6.54 3.17
CA VAL A 38 0.43 -6.16 4.45
C VAL A 38 -0.73 -7.09 4.76
N ASP A 39 -0.73 -7.63 5.98
CA ASP A 39 -1.80 -8.49 6.47
C ASP A 39 -2.61 -7.74 7.53
N ARG A 40 -3.91 -7.56 7.27
CA ARG A 40 -4.88 -6.97 8.21
C ARG A 40 -5.95 -8.00 8.56
N PRO A 41 -6.72 -7.80 9.65
CA PRO A 41 -7.72 -8.78 10.06
C PRO A 41 -8.76 -9.13 9.00
N GLN A 42 -9.24 -8.15 8.22
CA GLN A 42 -10.33 -8.36 7.24
C GLN A 42 -9.85 -8.41 5.77
N TRP A 43 -8.63 -7.95 5.50
CA TRP A 43 -8.06 -7.87 4.15
C TRP A 43 -6.56 -8.06 4.20
N ASN A 44 -5.97 -8.35 3.05
CA ASN A 44 -4.53 -8.21 2.84
C ASN A 44 -4.29 -7.43 1.55
N ALA A 45 -3.09 -6.89 1.39
CA ALA A 45 -2.73 -6.22 0.16
C ALA A 45 -1.30 -6.51 -0.24
N ASP A 46 -1.12 -6.58 -1.55
CA ASP A 46 0.18 -6.52 -2.21
C ASP A 46 0.46 -5.07 -2.59
N ILE A 47 1.66 -4.61 -2.31
CA ILE A 47 2.15 -3.27 -2.59
C ILE A 47 3.39 -3.41 -3.48
N TRP A 48 3.40 -2.73 -4.63
CA TRP A 48 4.57 -2.65 -5.49
C TRP A 48 5.10 -1.21 -5.53
N LEU A 49 6.40 -1.08 -5.33
CA LEU A 49 7.15 0.14 -5.53
C LEU A 49 7.62 0.19 -7.00
N ASP A 50 6.85 0.87 -7.84
CA ASP A 50 7.16 1.06 -9.25
C ASP A 50 8.02 2.34 -9.44
N VAL A 51 8.38 2.68 -10.68
CA VAL A 51 9.29 3.78 -10.98
C VAL A 51 8.78 5.15 -10.52
N ASP A 52 7.50 5.43 -10.66
CA ASP A 52 6.88 6.74 -10.38
C ASP A 52 5.70 6.67 -9.40
N ARG A 53 5.34 5.47 -8.95
CA ARG A 53 4.11 5.23 -8.21
C ARG A 53 4.21 4.03 -7.28
N LEU A 54 3.36 4.07 -6.26
CA LEU A 54 3.04 2.93 -5.41
C LEU A 54 1.75 2.28 -5.93
N VAL A 55 1.81 1.01 -6.28
CA VAL A 55 0.64 0.23 -6.71
C VAL A 55 0.19 -0.64 -5.54
N VAL A 56 -1.09 -0.55 -5.16
CA VAL A 56 -1.69 -1.39 -4.10
C VAL A 56 -2.78 -2.24 -4.69
N ARG A 57 -2.71 -3.55 -4.47
CA ARG A 57 -3.77 -4.51 -4.80
C ARG A 57 -4.32 -5.11 -3.52
N TYR A 58 -5.59 -4.82 -3.25
CA TYR A 58 -6.28 -5.32 -2.07
C TYR A 58 -6.98 -6.64 -2.38
N LEU A 59 -6.94 -7.58 -1.44
CA LEU A 59 -7.70 -8.82 -1.51
C LEU A 59 -8.55 -8.94 -0.24
N ASN A 60 -9.83 -9.26 -0.43
CA ASN A 60 -10.77 -9.46 0.66
C ASN A 60 -10.59 -10.88 1.23
N LYS A 61 -10.36 -11.00 2.54
CA LYS A 61 -10.23 -12.32 3.19
C LYS A 61 -11.56 -13.06 3.32
N ASN A 62 -12.68 -12.34 3.26
CA ASN A 62 -14.03 -12.89 3.43
C ASN A 62 -14.66 -13.34 2.11
N THR A 63 -14.02 -13.08 0.97
CA THR A 63 -14.51 -13.49 -0.36
C THR A 63 -13.58 -14.56 -0.94
N SER A 64 -14.15 -15.60 -1.56
CA SER A 64 -13.36 -16.59 -2.29
C SER A 64 -12.47 -15.88 -3.32
N PRO A 65 -11.16 -16.20 -3.39
CA PRO A 65 -10.25 -15.52 -4.29
C PRO A 65 -10.57 -15.92 -5.73
N SER A 66 -11.48 -15.20 -6.38
CA SER A 66 -11.49 -15.17 -7.83
C SER A 66 -10.28 -14.33 -8.25
N ARG A 67 -9.52 -14.85 -9.23
CA ARG A 67 -8.19 -14.34 -9.61
C ARG A 67 -8.18 -12.87 -10.05
N ASP A 68 -9.37 -12.33 -10.37
CA ASP A 68 -9.60 -11.02 -10.96
C ASP A 68 -10.38 -10.03 -10.07
N GLU A 69 -10.77 -10.38 -8.84
CA GLU A 69 -11.55 -9.48 -7.95
C GLU A 69 -10.69 -8.57 -7.04
N GLY A 70 -9.36 -8.64 -7.14
CA GLY A 70 -8.48 -7.75 -6.38
C GLY A 70 -8.57 -6.32 -6.91
N ARG A 71 -9.18 -5.40 -6.15
CA ARG A 71 -9.22 -3.98 -6.51
C ARG A 71 -7.83 -3.37 -6.38
N SER A 72 -7.38 -2.70 -7.43
CA SER A 72 -6.05 -2.10 -7.50
C SER A 72 -6.13 -0.58 -7.53
N ARG A 73 -5.22 0.09 -6.82
CA ARG A 73 -5.07 1.55 -6.80
C ARG A 73 -3.62 1.91 -7.04
N SER A 74 -3.40 3.10 -7.60
CA SER A 74 -2.05 3.60 -7.87
C SER A 74 -1.90 5.02 -7.34
N PHE A 75 -0.80 5.27 -6.64
CA PHE A 75 -0.51 6.53 -5.97
C PHE A 75 0.81 7.07 -6.51
N GLN A 76 0.77 8.24 -7.14
CA GLN A 76 1.98 8.89 -7.64
C GLN A 76 2.88 9.29 -6.47
N TYR A 77 4.20 9.17 -6.64
CA TYR A 77 5.16 9.61 -5.61
C TYR A 77 5.18 11.13 -5.37
N SER A 78 4.44 11.90 -6.18
CA SER A 78 4.17 13.31 -5.94
C SER A 78 3.17 13.59 -4.83
N LEU A 79 2.43 12.59 -4.37
CA LEU A 79 1.55 12.69 -3.21
C LEU A 79 2.35 12.64 -1.91
N SER A 80 1.84 13.32 -0.89
CA SER A 80 2.45 13.31 0.44
C SER A 80 2.38 11.91 1.07
N ARG A 81 3.28 11.62 2.01
CA ARG A 81 3.23 10.35 2.76
C ARG A 81 1.87 10.19 3.43
N GLU A 82 1.37 11.24 4.06
CA GLU A 82 0.09 11.22 4.76
C GLU A 82 -1.09 10.92 3.82
N ASP A 83 -1.15 11.57 2.65
CA ASP A 83 -2.21 11.32 1.67
C ASP A 83 -2.24 9.84 1.21
N ILE A 84 -1.05 9.26 0.98
CA ILE A 84 -0.94 7.85 0.60
C ILE A 84 -1.32 6.95 1.77
N GLU A 85 -0.84 7.27 2.97
CA GLU A 85 -1.10 6.48 4.17
C GLU A 85 -2.59 6.47 4.52
N GLU A 86 -3.26 7.61 4.52
CA GLU A 86 -4.71 7.70 4.71
C GLU A 86 -5.48 6.97 3.61
N ALA A 87 -5.07 7.13 2.35
CA ALA A 87 -5.77 6.49 1.25
C ALA A 87 -5.59 4.96 1.22
N VAL A 88 -4.54 4.42 1.81
CA VAL A 88 -4.22 2.98 1.80
C VAL A 88 -4.60 2.29 3.11
N PHE A 89 -4.39 2.96 4.24
CA PHE A 89 -4.49 2.40 5.58
C PHE A 89 -5.45 3.16 6.49
N GLY A 90 -6.04 4.26 6.03
CA GLY A 90 -6.95 5.09 6.81
C GLY A 90 -8.27 4.39 7.17
N GLU A 91 -9.00 5.01 8.10
CA GLU A 91 -10.29 4.48 8.53
C GLU A 91 -11.30 4.47 7.37
N GLY A 92 -12.06 3.38 7.26
CA GLY A 92 -13.07 3.23 6.20
C GLY A 92 -12.51 2.83 4.84
N VAL A 93 -11.20 2.58 4.70
CA VAL A 93 -10.62 2.08 3.44
C VAL A 93 -11.28 0.78 3.00
N GLU A 94 -11.64 -0.10 3.95
CA GLU A 94 -12.38 -1.34 3.71
C GLU A 94 -13.73 -1.10 3.04
N GLN A 95 -14.45 -0.06 3.45
CA GLN A 95 -15.74 0.31 2.84
C GLN A 95 -15.54 0.97 1.47
N ALA A 96 -14.50 1.79 1.31
CA ALA A 96 -14.17 2.39 0.01
C ALA A 96 -13.74 1.32 -1.01
N ILE A 97 -12.98 0.31 -0.54
CA ILE A 97 -12.46 -0.76 -1.38
C ILE A 97 -13.46 -1.89 -1.53
N PHE A 98 -14.30 -2.25 -0.56
CA PHE A 98 -15.18 -3.42 -0.67
C PHE A 98 -16.68 -3.08 -0.56
N GLY A 99 -17.04 -1.90 -0.06
CA GLY A 99 -18.40 -1.50 0.31
C GLY A 99 -19.32 -1.04 -0.83
N ASN A 100 -19.21 -1.63 -2.02
CA ASN A 100 -20.22 -1.44 -3.06
C ASN A 100 -20.59 -2.80 -3.65
N SER A 101 -21.59 -3.46 -3.05
CA SER A 101 -22.32 -4.62 -3.56
C SER A 101 -23.75 -4.57 -3.03
#